data_AF-Q2GT77-F1
#
_entry.id   AF-Q2GT77-F1
#
_cell.length_a   1.000
_cell.length_b   1.000
_cell.length_c   1.000
_cell.angle_alpha   90.00
_cell.angle_beta   90.00
_cell.angle_gamma   90.00
#
_symmetry.space_group_name_H-M   'P 1'
#
loop_
_entity.id
_entity.type
_entity.pdbx_description
1 polymer ?
#
loop_
_entity_poly.entity_id
_entity_poly.type
_entity_poly.pdbx_seq_one_letter_code
_entity_poly.pdbx_strand_id
1 'polypeptide(L)'
;MTSNSRRARQHVSCGTTKHLILQHRGVPQGSPLSPVLFILYISSLYKQLKDEHPHLAIAGFADDTNLLVFGRNPEANVRQLEAAWETCIRWADSRGMKFAPEKSELIHFNKGRRQWTEQAHLVAVEKKLRTQSYALSRIVAKTWGMGLAKAREVYTKCIRSALAYGASSFHIPTDVGGEPVKKGITKALGKAQNKSLRIVAGAFKSTPIRNLETETWVPSLDLYLNKRLADFENRLQRPDLDDGRGGKKTAASVVLTACRKIQQRLSSRRGNRGRPRTLGPQGPTAVERAAGTVMRWTGGTVDTNRVVEEAWKARWLEERDGRVITRPADDFDHQQETLFRNETLRRHDGLSKAKSSLLIQIRTGAIGLRDFLFTRGVPEVLTPACECGEGRETAEHLVVWCLAPPLTRRWERTGIRTRRDFYSVLHGINPTTARLARGILDWLMDWGKLPIYSLARRLELEAAA
;
A
#
# COMPACT_ATOMS: atom_id res chain seq x y z
N MET A 1 4.90 36.95 9.46
CA MET A 1 4.72 38.06 8.50
C MET A 1 3.49 38.84 8.93
N THR A 2 3.66 40.07 9.40
CA THR A 2 2.58 41.03 9.64
C THR A 2 2.80 42.19 8.68
N SER A 3 1.88 42.44 7.76
CA SER A 3 1.92 43.64 6.91
C SER A 3 0.55 44.32 6.88
N ASN A 4 0.57 45.62 7.16
CA ASN A 4 -0.54 46.56 6.97
C ASN A 4 -1.21 46.37 5.61
N SER A 5 -2.53 46.20 5.61
CA SER A 5 -3.36 45.98 4.43
C SER A 5 -3.92 47.31 3.91
N ARG A 6 -3.63 47.69 2.67
CA ARG A 6 -4.43 48.71 1.97
C ARG A 6 -5.57 48.03 1.20
N ARG A 7 -6.76 48.61 1.27
CA ARG A 7 -7.99 48.11 0.65
C ARG A 7 -8.22 48.85 -0.67
N ALA A 8 -8.45 48.14 -1.76
CA ALA A 8 -8.97 48.72 -3.00
C ALA A 8 -10.42 48.26 -3.22
N ARG A 9 -11.27 49.15 -3.73
CA ARG A 9 -12.64 48.82 -4.19
C ARG A 9 -12.68 48.98 -5.71
N GLN A 10 -13.23 48.00 -6.40
CA GLN A 10 -13.57 48.11 -7.81
C GLN A 10 -15.09 47.98 -7.94
N HIS A 11 -15.73 48.98 -8.54
CA HIS A 11 -17.17 48.96 -8.79
C HIS A 11 -17.42 48.28 -10.15
N VAL A 12 -18.16 47.17 -10.13
CA VAL A 12 -18.71 46.54 -11.34
C VAL A 12 -20.23 46.62 -11.23
N SER A 13 -20.89 46.91 -12.34
CA SER A 13 -22.23 47.53 -12.48
C SER A 13 -23.45 46.79 -11.90
N CYS A 14 -23.30 45.80 -11.01
CA CYS A 14 -24.43 45.26 -10.25
C CYS A 14 -24.11 44.78 -8.81
N GLY A 15 -22.96 45.15 -8.22
CA GLY A 15 -22.72 44.88 -6.81
C GLY A 15 -21.30 45.23 -6.34
N THR A 16 -21.19 45.79 -5.14
CA THR A 16 -19.88 46.05 -4.51
C THR A 16 -19.26 44.73 -4.06
N THR A 17 -18.15 44.30 -4.67
CA THR A 17 -17.42 43.09 -4.26
C THR A 17 -16.79 43.26 -2.86
N LYS A 18 -16.78 42.16 -2.08
CA LYS A 18 -16.13 42.10 -0.76
C LYS A 18 -14.64 42.42 -0.89
N HIS A 19 -14.10 43.17 0.08
CA HIS A 19 -12.72 43.67 0.13
C HIS A 19 -11.68 42.68 -0.41
N LEU A 20 -11.02 43.02 -1.52
CA LEU A 20 -9.83 42.33 -2.02
C LEU A 20 -8.62 42.71 -1.15
N ILE A 21 -8.08 41.75 -0.41
CA ILE A 21 -6.81 41.89 0.29
C ILE A 21 -5.71 41.65 -0.76
N LEU A 22 -5.01 42.71 -1.16
CA LEU A 22 -3.83 42.59 -2.02
C LEU A 22 -2.68 41.98 -1.21
N GLN A 23 -2.35 40.71 -1.48
CA GLN A 23 -1.10 40.11 -0.99
C GLN A 23 0.08 40.72 -1.76
N HIS A 24 0.89 41.53 -1.08
CA HIS A 24 2.02 42.23 -1.70
C HIS A 24 3.25 41.35 -2.01
N ARG A 25 3.31 40.11 -1.48
CA ARG A 25 4.41 39.17 -1.74
C ARG A 25 3.91 37.73 -1.77
N GLY A 26 4.39 36.96 -2.75
CA GLY A 26 4.06 35.56 -2.94
C GLY A 26 3.17 35.31 -4.15
N VAL A 27 3.22 34.08 -4.66
CA VAL A 27 2.32 33.59 -5.71
C VAL A 27 1.10 32.92 -5.06
N PRO A 28 -0.13 33.11 -5.58
CA PRO A 28 -1.32 32.56 -4.97
C PRO A 28 -1.28 31.02 -4.95
N GLN A 29 -1.38 30.42 -3.76
CA GLN A 29 -1.48 28.97 -3.64
C GLN A 29 -2.78 28.48 -4.27
N GLY A 30 -2.68 27.54 -5.21
CA GLY A 30 -3.81 27.03 -5.99
C GLY A 30 -3.91 27.58 -7.42
N SER A 31 -3.13 28.60 -7.80
CA SER A 31 -3.03 29.00 -9.21
C SER A 31 -2.16 28.01 -9.99
N PRO A 32 -2.60 27.54 -11.18
CA PRO A 32 -1.80 26.68 -12.05
C PRO A 32 -0.46 27.30 -12.49
N LEU A 33 -0.35 28.64 -12.51
CA LEU A 33 0.87 29.35 -12.88
C LEU A 33 1.88 29.46 -11.73
N SER A 34 1.43 29.38 -10.48
CA SER A 34 2.28 29.57 -9.31
C SER A 34 3.48 28.61 -9.26
N PRO A 35 3.35 27.29 -9.52
CA PRO A 35 4.50 26.39 -9.55
C PRO A 35 5.52 26.75 -10.65
N VAL A 36 5.05 27.16 -11.82
CA VAL A 36 5.91 27.54 -12.95
C VAL A 36 6.71 28.80 -12.61
N LEU A 37 6.04 29.82 -12.10
CA LEU A 37 6.68 31.07 -11.67
C LEU A 37 7.69 30.83 -10.56
N PHE A 38 7.39 29.92 -9.62
CA PHE A 38 8.34 29.53 -8.58
C PHE A 38 9.58 28.84 -9.15
N ILE A 39 9.41 27.90 -10.08
CA ILE A 39 10.54 27.22 -10.76
C ILE A 39 11.41 28.23 -11.51
N LEU A 40 10.80 29.20 -12.22
CA LEU A 40 11.55 30.27 -12.89
C LEU A 40 12.30 31.15 -11.90
N TYR A 41 11.65 31.52 -10.80
CA TYR A 41 12.27 32.32 -9.74
C TYR A 41 13.49 31.62 -9.12
N ILE A 42 13.36 30.35 -8.73
CA ILE A 42 14.46 29.56 -8.11
C ILE A 42 15.53 29.14 -9.12
N SER A 43 15.24 29.12 -10.43
CA SER A 43 16.20 28.70 -11.46
C SER A 43 17.52 29.49 -11.45
N SER A 44 17.49 30.76 -11.04
CA SER A 44 18.68 31.58 -10.97
C SER A 44 19.50 31.38 -9.70
N LEU A 45 18.93 30.78 -8.63
CA LEU A 45 19.72 30.20 -7.55
C LEU A 45 20.58 29.07 -8.09
N TYR A 46 19.97 28.16 -8.86
CA TYR A 46 20.69 27.02 -9.43
C TYR A 46 21.77 27.45 -10.41
N LYS A 47 21.53 28.54 -11.17
CA LYS A 47 22.56 29.14 -12.03
C LYS A 47 23.74 29.66 -11.19
N GLN A 48 23.46 30.50 -10.19
CA GLN A 48 24.50 31.07 -9.34
C GLN A 48 25.31 30.00 -8.60
N LEU A 49 24.64 28.99 -8.02
CA LEU A 49 25.31 27.86 -7.38
C LEU A 49 26.19 27.06 -8.34
N LYS A 50 25.75 26.89 -9.59
CA LYS A 50 26.54 26.17 -10.60
C LYS A 50 27.75 26.96 -11.07
N ASP A 51 27.64 28.28 -11.13
CA ASP A 51 28.71 29.19 -11.53
C ASP A 51 29.77 29.33 -10.42
N GLU A 52 29.35 29.51 -9.15
CA GLU A 52 30.24 29.62 -7.99
C GLU A 52 30.79 28.27 -7.52
N HIS A 53 29.99 27.20 -7.60
CA HIS A 53 30.32 25.86 -7.12
C HIS A 53 30.18 24.81 -8.23
N PRO A 54 31.07 24.81 -9.24
CA PRO A 54 30.99 23.88 -10.38
C PRO A 54 31.11 22.41 -9.98
N HIS A 55 31.49 22.15 -8.73
CA HIS A 55 31.67 20.83 -8.17
C HIS A 55 30.44 20.27 -7.44
N LEU A 56 29.44 21.11 -7.20
CA LEU A 56 28.20 20.78 -6.53
C LEU A 56 27.23 20.13 -7.50
N ALA A 57 26.63 19.01 -7.11
CA ALA A 57 25.46 18.48 -7.81
C ALA A 57 24.21 19.02 -7.13
N ILE A 58 23.27 19.54 -7.92
CA ILE A 58 22.05 20.18 -7.43
C ILE A 58 20.87 19.39 -7.97
N ALA A 59 19.94 19.03 -7.09
CA ALA A 59 18.69 18.38 -7.46
C ALA A 59 17.52 19.09 -6.74
N GLY A 60 16.73 19.83 -7.51
CA GLY A 60 15.56 20.56 -7.01
C GLY A 60 14.25 19.87 -7.36
N PHE A 61 13.30 19.87 -6.43
CA PHE A 61 11.91 19.48 -6.66
C PHE A 61 10.99 20.46 -5.93
N ALA A 62 10.25 21.28 -6.68
CA ALA A 62 9.51 22.40 -6.11
C ALA A 62 10.42 23.23 -5.17
N ASP A 63 10.02 23.43 -3.92
CA ASP A 63 10.74 24.16 -2.88
C ASP A 63 11.92 23.37 -2.26
N ASP A 64 11.94 22.05 -2.40
CA ASP A 64 13.03 21.22 -1.89
C ASP A 64 14.26 21.32 -2.81
N THR A 65 15.34 21.89 -2.28
CA THR A 65 16.65 21.96 -2.97
C THR A 65 17.66 21.04 -2.28
N ASN A 66 18.13 20.02 -3.01
CA ASN A 66 19.16 19.10 -2.52
C ASN A 66 20.53 19.48 -3.09
N LEU A 67 21.48 19.72 -2.18
CA LEU A 67 22.88 20.02 -2.49
C LEU A 67 23.73 18.78 -2.20
N LEU A 68 24.42 18.26 -3.21
CA LEU A 68 25.16 17.00 -3.15
C LEU A 68 26.65 17.23 -3.44
N VAL A 69 27.50 16.88 -2.48
CA VAL A 69 28.96 16.90 -2.60
C VAL A 69 29.51 15.49 -2.45
N PHE A 70 30.52 15.17 -3.25
CA PHE A 70 31.19 13.87 -3.27
C PHE A 70 32.69 14.02 -3.03
N GLY A 71 33.23 13.30 -2.04
CA GLY A 71 34.64 13.31 -1.70
C GLY A 71 35.01 12.20 -0.72
N ARG A 72 36.32 11.96 -0.55
CA ARG A 72 36.85 10.94 0.38
C ARG A 72 36.94 11.43 1.83
N ASN A 73 36.94 12.74 2.03
CA ASN A 73 37.07 13.41 3.32
C ASN A 73 35.72 14.06 3.65
N PRO A 74 35.00 13.59 4.68
CA PRO A 74 33.73 14.18 5.11
C PRO A 74 33.83 15.66 5.47
N GLU A 75 34.88 16.07 6.17
CA GLU A 75 35.09 17.45 6.62
C GLU A 75 35.25 18.40 5.43
N ALA A 76 35.97 17.97 4.38
CA ALA A 76 36.11 18.73 3.14
C ALA A 76 34.79 18.83 2.36
N ASN A 77 33.90 17.84 2.48
CA ASN A 77 32.57 17.91 1.88
C ASN A 77 31.67 18.87 2.66
N VAL A 78 31.75 18.86 3.99
CA VAL A 78 31.01 19.81 4.85
C VAL A 78 31.41 21.24 4.52
N ARG A 79 32.70 21.56 4.42
CA ARG A 79 33.17 22.90 4.04
C ARG A 79 32.64 23.36 2.68
N GLN A 80 32.55 22.45 1.71
CA GLN A 80 31.95 22.77 0.40
C GLN A 80 30.45 23.03 0.50
N LEU A 81 29.74 22.26 1.34
CA LEU A 81 28.32 22.48 1.59
C LEU A 81 28.07 23.78 2.35
N GLU A 82 28.91 24.14 3.31
CA GLU A 82 28.86 25.41 4.04
C GLU A 82 29.05 26.59 3.08
N ALA A 83 30.06 26.55 2.22
CA ALA A 83 30.28 27.59 1.21
C ALA A 83 29.10 27.72 0.22
N ALA A 84 28.52 26.59 -0.19
CA ALA A 84 27.33 26.59 -1.04
C ALA A 84 26.09 27.13 -0.30
N TRP A 85 25.95 26.82 0.99
CA TRP A 85 24.88 27.33 1.84
C TRP A 85 24.96 28.84 2.03
N GLU A 86 26.16 29.40 2.17
CA GLU A 86 26.35 30.86 2.21
C GLU A 86 25.87 31.51 0.90
N THR A 87 26.17 30.92 -0.26
CA THR A 87 25.63 31.39 -1.55
C THR A 87 24.10 31.35 -1.55
N CYS A 88 23.48 30.30 -1.02
CA CYS A 88 22.03 30.21 -0.87
C CYS A 88 21.47 31.35 -0.01
N ILE A 89 22.08 31.64 1.15
CA ILE A 89 21.65 32.73 2.04
C ILE A 89 21.77 34.08 1.34
N ARG A 90 22.94 34.39 0.75
CA ARG A 90 23.15 35.65 0.02
C ARG A 90 22.12 35.84 -1.08
N TRP A 91 21.85 34.79 -1.85
CA TRP A 91 20.83 34.82 -2.90
C TRP A 91 19.44 35.07 -2.33
N ALA A 92 19.06 34.37 -1.25
CA ALA A 92 17.74 34.51 -0.62
C ALA A 92 17.53 35.93 -0.08
N ASP A 93 18.52 36.49 0.62
CA ASP A 93 18.49 37.84 1.15
C ASP A 93 18.33 38.89 0.04
N SER A 94 19.07 38.74 -1.06
CA SER A 94 18.98 39.65 -2.21
C SER A 94 17.60 39.66 -2.89
N ARG A 95 16.76 38.66 -2.64
CA ARG A 95 15.45 38.50 -3.29
C ARG A 95 14.27 38.43 -2.33
N GLY A 96 14.52 38.75 -1.06
CA GLY A 96 13.50 38.78 -0.02
C GLY A 96 12.91 37.40 0.29
N MET A 97 13.66 36.32 0.04
CA MET A 97 13.33 34.96 0.46
C MET A 97 14.06 34.64 1.78
N LYS A 98 13.51 33.71 2.56
CA LYS A 98 14.20 33.15 3.73
C LYS A 98 14.14 31.63 3.64
N PHE A 99 15.30 30.98 3.77
CA PHE A 99 15.32 29.56 4.05
C PHE A 99 14.89 29.31 5.51
N ALA A 100 14.39 28.12 5.78
CA ALA A 100 14.03 27.64 7.12
C ALA A 100 15.09 26.65 7.58
N PRO A 101 16.18 27.08 8.25
CA PRO A 101 17.28 26.20 8.64
C PRO A 101 16.82 25.02 9.49
N GLU A 102 15.77 25.23 10.31
CA GLU A 102 15.17 24.19 11.15
C GLU A 102 14.50 23.06 10.37
N LYS A 103 14.24 23.25 9.08
CA LYS A 103 13.69 22.23 8.16
C LYS A 103 14.77 21.62 7.26
N SER A 104 15.99 22.13 7.28
CA SER A 104 17.09 21.63 6.47
C SER A 104 17.75 20.44 7.16
N GLU A 105 17.90 19.33 6.44
CA GLU A 105 18.52 18.11 6.95
C GLU A 105 19.84 17.84 6.23
N LEU A 106 20.84 17.32 6.96
CA LEU A 106 22.13 16.89 6.41
C LEU A 106 22.24 15.36 6.52
N ILE A 107 22.51 14.70 5.39
CA ILE A 107 22.65 13.25 5.32
C ILE A 107 24.01 12.88 4.72
N HIS A 108 24.80 12.09 5.45
CA HIS A 108 26.06 11.53 4.97
C HIS A 108 25.88 10.11 4.44
N PHE A 109 26.17 9.92 3.15
CA PHE A 109 26.23 8.59 2.54
C PHE A 109 27.66 8.06 2.54
N ASN A 110 27.92 6.92 3.19
CA ASN A 110 29.20 6.23 3.18
C ASN A 110 29.03 4.81 2.62
N LYS A 111 30.06 4.29 1.94
CA LYS A 111 30.13 2.88 1.47
C LYS A 111 30.27 1.86 2.61
N GLY A 112 30.53 2.31 3.84
CA GLY A 112 30.50 1.44 5.02
C GLY A 112 29.11 0.86 5.27
N ARG A 113 29.02 -0.44 5.58
CA ARG A 113 27.79 -1.19 5.87
C ARG A 113 27.08 -0.67 7.14
N ARG A 114 26.50 0.52 7.14
CA ARG A 114 25.52 0.90 8.17
C ARG A 114 24.21 1.33 7.53
N GLN A 115 23.17 0.58 7.88
CA GLN A 115 21.76 0.60 7.47
C GLN A 115 20.99 1.89 7.85
N TRP A 116 21.63 3.07 7.89
CA TRP A 116 20.98 4.28 8.41
C TRP A 116 19.78 4.74 7.57
N THR A 117 19.78 4.48 6.26
CA THR A 117 18.74 4.94 5.32
C THR A 117 17.45 4.14 5.39
N GLU A 118 17.54 2.83 5.63
CA GLU A 118 16.38 1.93 5.75
C GLU A 118 15.54 2.27 6.98
N GLN A 119 16.19 2.60 8.10
CA GLN A 119 15.53 2.94 9.36
C GLN A 119 14.73 4.25 9.25
N ALA A 120 15.31 5.29 8.65
CA ALA A 120 14.66 6.59 8.50
C ALA A 120 13.43 6.52 7.59
N HIS A 121 13.53 5.80 6.46
CA HIS A 121 12.41 5.56 5.57
C HIS A 121 11.26 4.81 6.29
N LEU A 122 11.59 3.75 7.04
CA LEU A 122 10.61 3.02 7.83
C LEU A 122 9.89 3.89 8.85
N VAL A 123 10.62 4.73 9.59
CA VAL A 123 10.03 5.64 10.59
C VAL A 123 9.08 6.65 9.93
N ALA A 124 9.48 7.23 8.79
CA ALA A 124 8.65 8.18 8.05
C ALA A 124 7.36 7.52 7.52
N VAL A 125 7.50 6.33 6.90
CA VAL A 125 6.37 5.54 6.42
C VAL A 125 5.47 5.13 7.58
N GLU A 126 6.02 4.64 8.69
CA GLU A 126 5.25 4.26 9.87
C GLU A 126 4.47 5.44 10.47
N LYS A 127 5.08 6.63 10.57
CA LYS A 127 4.39 7.85 11.03
C LYS A 127 3.20 8.19 10.13
N LYS A 128 3.39 8.14 8.81
CA LYS A 128 2.32 8.41 7.82
C LYS A 128 1.22 7.35 7.91
N LEU A 129 1.59 6.08 7.99
CA LEU A 129 0.67 4.95 8.10
C LEU A 129 -0.12 4.98 9.40
N ARG A 130 0.44 5.47 10.50
CA ARG A 130 -0.29 5.58 11.77
C ARG A 130 -1.53 6.45 11.62
N THR A 131 -1.38 7.62 11.02
CA THR A 131 -2.50 8.54 10.77
C THR A 131 -3.52 7.94 9.80
N GLN A 132 -3.06 7.34 8.70
CA GLN A 132 -3.95 6.73 7.70
C GLN A 132 -4.69 5.50 8.23
N SER A 133 -4.00 4.64 9.00
CA SER A 133 -4.59 3.45 9.63
C SER A 133 -5.60 3.84 10.70
N TYR A 134 -5.31 4.90 11.46
CA TYR A 134 -6.25 5.47 12.42
C TYR A 134 -7.50 5.98 11.71
N ALA A 135 -7.35 6.78 10.66
CA ALA A 135 -8.48 7.24 9.86
C ALA A 135 -9.33 6.08 9.31
N LEU A 136 -8.68 5.03 8.78
CA LEU A 136 -9.38 3.81 8.33
C LEU A 136 -10.21 3.18 9.47
N SER A 137 -9.64 3.06 10.68
CA SER A 137 -10.36 2.51 11.82
C SER A 137 -11.53 3.37 12.32
N ARG A 138 -11.60 4.65 11.93
CA ARG A 138 -12.68 5.57 12.29
C ARG A 138 -13.83 5.60 11.27
N ILE A 139 -13.62 5.09 10.06
CA ILE A 139 -14.64 5.05 9.00
C ILE A 139 -15.21 3.64 8.76
N VAL A 140 -14.48 2.62 9.20
CA VAL A 140 -14.91 1.22 9.12
C VAL A 140 -14.40 0.43 10.33
N ALA A 141 -15.27 -0.40 10.89
CA ALA A 141 -14.94 -1.30 11.99
C ALA A 141 -15.38 -2.74 11.65
N LYS A 142 -15.61 -3.59 12.65
CA LYS A 142 -16.04 -4.97 12.42
C LYS A 142 -17.48 -5.04 11.90
N THR A 143 -18.40 -4.31 12.52
CA THR A 143 -19.85 -4.44 12.28
C THR A 143 -20.53 -3.19 11.73
N TRP A 144 -19.82 -2.07 11.66
CA TRP A 144 -20.35 -0.79 11.18
C TRP A 144 -19.39 -0.08 10.23
N GLY A 145 -19.93 0.89 9.49
CA GLY A 145 -19.21 1.69 8.51
C GLY A 145 -19.46 1.24 7.08
N MET A 146 -18.53 1.59 6.19
CA MET A 146 -18.64 1.28 4.77
C MET A 146 -18.54 -0.23 4.45
N GLY A 147 -19.17 -0.64 3.35
CA GLY A 147 -19.08 -2.01 2.82
C GLY A 147 -17.67 -2.39 2.38
N LEU A 148 -17.43 -3.71 2.22
CA LEU A 148 -16.10 -4.27 1.98
C LEU A 148 -15.38 -3.65 0.77
N ALA A 149 -16.08 -3.55 -0.38
CA ALA A 149 -15.51 -3.04 -1.62
C ALA A 149 -15.00 -1.59 -1.47
N LYS A 150 -15.80 -0.72 -0.85
CA LYS A 150 -15.43 0.69 -0.58
C LYS A 150 -14.30 0.78 0.45
N ALA A 151 -14.32 -0.02 1.52
CA ALA A 151 -13.24 -0.07 2.50
C ALA A 151 -11.90 -0.51 1.87
N ARG A 152 -11.95 -1.53 1.01
CA ARG A 152 -10.82 -2.01 0.24
C ARG A 152 -10.30 -0.95 -0.72
N GLU A 153 -11.18 -0.18 -1.36
CA GLU A 153 -10.81 0.92 -2.24
C GLU A 153 -10.02 2.00 -1.48
N VAL A 154 -10.51 2.43 -0.32
CA VAL A 154 -9.79 3.39 0.55
C VAL A 154 -8.43 2.84 0.94
N TYR A 155 -8.35 1.57 1.36
CA TYR A 155 -7.07 0.92 1.65
C TYR A 155 -6.13 0.96 0.45
N THR A 156 -6.60 0.54 -0.73
CA THR A 156 -5.78 0.44 -1.94
C THR A 156 -5.27 1.80 -2.39
N LYS A 157 -6.14 2.82 -2.38
CA LYS A 157 -5.83 4.17 -2.87
C LYS A 157 -5.00 4.99 -1.89
N CYS A 158 -5.20 4.84 -0.57
CA CYS A 158 -4.56 5.72 0.43
C CYS A 158 -3.40 5.06 1.18
N ILE A 159 -3.53 3.78 1.53
CA ILE A 159 -2.57 3.07 2.40
C ILE A 159 -1.61 2.23 1.55
N ARG A 160 -2.14 1.37 0.67
CA ARG A 160 -1.31 0.48 -0.15
C ARG A 160 -0.40 1.25 -1.11
N SER A 161 -0.90 2.35 -1.68
CA SER A 161 -0.10 3.28 -2.48
C SER A 161 1.03 3.93 -1.69
N ALA A 162 0.79 4.30 -0.43
CA ALA A 162 1.81 4.85 0.46
C ALA A 162 2.85 3.79 0.87
N LEU A 163 2.42 2.55 1.15
CA LEU A 163 3.32 1.42 1.44
C LEU A 163 4.28 1.11 0.29
N ALA A 164 3.81 1.26 -0.95
CA ALA A 164 4.60 0.97 -2.15
C ALA A 164 5.32 2.19 -2.74
N TYR A 165 5.21 3.36 -2.09
CA TYR A 165 5.91 4.55 -2.54
C TYR A 165 7.42 4.37 -2.39
N GLY A 166 8.16 4.49 -3.49
CA GLY A 166 9.62 4.26 -3.50
C GLY A 166 10.02 2.79 -3.52
N ALA A 167 9.11 1.85 -3.84
CA ALA A 167 9.41 0.42 -3.91
C ALA A 167 10.64 0.11 -4.77
N SER A 168 10.88 0.84 -5.86
CA SER A 168 12.05 0.67 -6.72
C SER A 168 13.39 0.96 -6.05
N SER A 169 13.39 1.66 -4.91
CA SER A 169 14.61 2.02 -4.18
C SER A 169 14.94 1.08 -3.03
N PHE A 170 13.94 0.49 -2.37
CA PHE A 170 14.15 -0.31 -1.16
C PHE A 170 13.72 -1.77 -1.29
N HIS A 171 12.88 -2.13 -2.25
CA HIS A 171 12.35 -3.48 -2.35
C HIS A 171 13.37 -4.40 -3.02
N ILE A 172 13.65 -5.51 -2.35
CA ILE A 172 14.42 -6.62 -2.91
C ILE A 172 13.41 -7.63 -3.45
N PRO A 173 13.34 -7.81 -4.78
CA PRO A 173 12.33 -8.65 -5.38
C PRO A 173 12.61 -10.12 -5.13
N THR A 174 11.53 -10.88 -5.05
CA THR A 174 11.57 -12.34 -4.94
C THR A 174 11.43 -12.97 -6.31
N ASP A 175 12.26 -13.99 -6.62
CA ASP A 175 12.21 -14.70 -7.90
C ASP A 175 10.99 -15.64 -8.01
N VAL A 176 10.79 -16.29 -9.17
CA VAL A 176 9.70 -17.27 -9.40
C VAL A 176 9.75 -18.38 -8.35
N GLY A 177 8.63 -18.64 -7.67
CA GLY A 177 8.56 -19.64 -6.59
C GLY A 177 9.39 -19.29 -5.34
N GLY A 178 10.00 -18.11 -5.30
CA GLY A 178 10.80 -17.70 -4.15
C GLY A 178 9.93 -17.28 -2.96
N GLU A 179 10.47 -17.56 -1.78
CA GLU A 179 9.89 -17.19 -0.49
C GLU A 179 10.05 -15.69 -0.20
N PRO A 180 9.04 -15.01 0.38
CA PRO A 180 9.16 -13.62 0.79
C PRO A 180 10.34 -13.40 1.74
N VAL A 181 11.01 -12.25 1.61
CA VAL A 181 12.14 -11.91 2.48
C VAL A 181 11.70 -11.93 3.95
N LYS A 182 12.29 -12.84 4.74
CA LYS A 182 11.90 -13.12 6.14
C LYS A 182 12.30 -12.02 7.14
N LYS A 183 13.08 -11.02 6.71
CA LYS A 183 13.58 -9.88 7.51
C LYS A 183 13.60 -8.59 6.67
N GLY A 184 13.59 -7.42 7.32
CA GLY A 184 13.73 -6.12 6.65
C GLY A 184 12.41 -5.37 6.38
N ILE A 185 12.50 -4.34 5.54
CA ILE A 185 11.44 -3.35 5.27
C ILE A 185 10.14 -4.02 4.81
N THR A 186 10.21 -4.90 3.81
CA THR A 186 9.04 -5.57 3.23
C THR A 186 8.19 -6.30 4.28
N LYS A 187 8.82 -6.94 5.26
CA LYS A 187 8.11 -7.64 6.36
C LYS A 187 7.43 -6.67 7.32
N ALA A 188 8.09 -5.56 7.66
CA ALA A 188 7.50 -4.53 8.51
C ALA A 188 6.26 -3.90 7.84
N LEU A 189 6.38 -3.55 6.55
CA LEU A 189 5.27 -3.03 5.76
C LEU A 189 4.14 -4.08 5.58
N GLY A 190 4.49 -5.36 5.44
CA GLY A 190 3.53 -6.45 5.37
C GLY A 190 2.65 -6.54 6.62
N LYS A 191 3.20 -6.29 7.82
CA LYS A 191 2.40 -6.20 9.06
C LYS A 191 1.37 -5.08 9.00
N ALA A 192 1.70 -3.93 8.40
CA ALA A 192 0.77 -2.82 8.24
C ALA A 192 -0.37 -3.13 7.25
N GLN A 193 -0.08 -3.80 6.13
CA GLN A 193 -1.11 -4.36 5.23
C GLN A 193 -2.02 -5.30 6.01
N ASN A 194 -1.44 -6.27 6.72
CA ASN A 194 -2.18 -7.28 7.47
C ASN A 194 -3.11 -6.68 8.53
N LYS A 195 -2.69 -5.61 9.22
CA LYS A 195 -3.54 -4.88 10.15
C LYS A 195 -4.71 -4.20 9.43
N SER A 196 -4.44 -3.56 8.29
CA SER A 196 -5.44 -2.85 7.49
C SER A 196 -6.47 -3.80 6.89
N LEU A 197 -6.05 -4.95 6.36
CA LEU A 197 -6.96 -5.95 5.79
C LEU A 197 -7.92 -6.54 6.83
N ARG A 198 -7.49 -6.70 8.09
CA ARG A 198 -8.39 -7.12 9.18
C ARG A 198 -9.48 -6.10 9.45
N ILE A 199 -9.15 -4.81 9.40
CA ILE A 199 -10.12 -3.72 9.55
C ILE A 199 -11.10 -3.72 8.36
N VAL A 200 -10.57 -3.76 7.13
CA VAL A 200 -11.35 -3.82 5.90
C VAL A 200 -12.31 -5.01 5.90
N ALA A 201 -11.84 -6.21 6.25
CA ALA A 201 -12.65 -7.42 6.33
C ALA A 201 -13.61 -7.43 7.53
N GLY A 202 -13.27 -6.74 8.63
CA GLY A 202 -13.97 -6.92 9.90
C GLY A 202 -13.71 -8.31 10.50
N ALA A 203 -12.49 -8.82 10.30
CA ALA A 203 -12.08 -10.15 10.71
C ALA A 203 -11.42 -10.17 12.09
N PHE A 204 -11.30 -11.35 12.68
CA PHE A 204 -10.59 -11.52 13.95
C PHE A 204 -9.07 -11.43 13.77
N LYS A 205 -8.37 -11.12 14.86
CA LYS A 205 -6.90 -10.99 14.84
C LYS A 205 -6.22 -12.29 14.39
N SER A 206 -6.78 -13.42 14.81
CA SER A 206 -6.35 -14.78 14.52
C SER A 206 -6.72 -15.29 13.12
N THR A 207 -7.52 -14.56 12.34
CA THR A 207 -7.84 -14.96 10.96
C THR A 207 -6.54 -15.06 10.15
N PRO A 208 -6.28 -16.19 9.46
CA PRO A 208 -5.08 -16.38 8.66
C PRO A 208 -4.91 -15.31 7.58
N ILE A 209 -3.68 -14.85 7.36
CA ILE A 209 -3.38 -13.75 6.42
C ILE A 209 -3.80 -14.12 4.99
N ARG A 210 -3.45 -15.31 4.51
CA ARG A 210 -3.83 -15.78 3.18
C ARG A 210 -5.34 -15.72 2.91
N ASN A 211 -6.16 -15.98 3.94
CA ASN A 211 -7.61 -15.90 3.83
C ASN A 211 -8.06 -14.44 3.72
N LEU A 212 -7.45 -13.53 4.48
CA LEU A 212 -7.75 -12.10 4.36
C LEU A 212 -7.40 -11.59 2.97
N GLU A 213 -6.26 -12.02 2.42
CA GLU A 213 -5.84 -11.64 1.07
C GLU A 213 -6.87 -12.09 0.03
N THR A 214 -7.34 -13.34 0.08
CA THR A 214 -8.34 -13.86 -0.88
C THR A 214 -9.70 -13.20 -0.70
N GLU A 215 -10.19 -13.08 0.53
CA GLU A 215 -11.51 -12.48 0.81
C GLU A 215 -11.56 -10.98 0.50
N THR A 216 -10.43 -10.27 0.63
CA THR A 216 -10.34 -8.84 0.27
C THR A 216 -9.90 -8.60 -1.17
N TRP A 217 -9.57 -9.65 -1.95
CA TRP A 217 -8.96 -9.52 -3.27
C TRP A 217 -7.73 -8.59 -3.26
N VAL A 218 -6.82 -8.82 -2.32
CA VAL A 218 -5.57 -8.06 -2.14
C VAL A 218 -4.42 -9.05 -2.03
N PRO A 219 -3.54 -9.18 -3.04
CA PRO A 219 -2.39 -10.07 -2.96
C PRO A 219 -1.41 -9.63 -1.87
N SER A 220 -0.51 -10.54 -1.49
CA SER A 220 0.56 -10.24 -0.54
C SER A 220 1.36 -8.99 -0.93
N LEU A 221 1.86 -8.27 0.07
CA LEU A 221 2.49 -6.97 -0.18
C LEU A 221 3.76 -7.13 -1.02
N ASP A 222 4.53 -8.20 -0.82
CA ASP A 222 5.76 -8.43 -1.57
C ASP A 222 5.49 -8.69 -3.06
N LEU A 223 4.47 -9.46 -3.43
CA LEU A 223 4.08 -9.64 -4.85
C LEU A 223 3.65 -8.31 -5.48
N TYR A 224 2.95 -7.48 -4.71
CA TYR A 224 2.59 -6.14 -5.16
C TYR A 224 3.82 -5.23 -5.34
N LEU A 225 4.83 -5.32 -4.47
CA LEU A 225 6.08 -4.57 -4.61
C LEU A 225 6.91 -5.07 -5.81
N ASN A 226 7.00 -6.39 -6.03
CA ASN A 226 7.56 -6.99 -7.24
C ASN A 226 6.90 -6.40 -8.49
N LYS A 227 5.57 -6.37 -8.53
CA LYS A 227 4.80 -5.73 -9.61
C LYS A 227 5.13 -4.25 -9.77
N ARG A 228 5.21 -3.49 -8.68
CA ARG A 228 5.53 -2.06 -8.75
C ARG A 228 6.93 -1.79 -9.31
N LEU A 229 7.88 -2.67 -9.02
CA LEU A 229 9.22 -2.66 -9.61
C LEU A 229 9.17 -3.05 -11.09
N ALA A 230 8.40 -4.08 -11.46
CA ALA A 230 8.19 -4.47 -12.87
C ALA A 230 7.59 -3.32 -13.70
N ASP A 231 6.53 -2.69 -13.19
CA ASP A 231 5.90 -1.53 -13.80
C ASP A 231 6.87 -0.33 -13.91
N PHE A 232 7.84 -0.23 -12.99
CA PHE A 232 8.87 0.80 -13.05
C PHE A 232 9.90 0.50 -14.14
N GLU A 233 10.42 -0.72 -14.21
CA GLU A 233 11.36 -1.15 -15.26
C GLU A 233 10.72 -1.06 -16.65
N ASN A 234 9.48 -1.53 -16.80
CA ASN A 234 8.73 -1.42 -18.06
C ASN A 234 8.59 0.04 -18.51
N ARG A 235 8.37 0.98 -17.58
CA ARG A 235 8.32 2.41 -17.90
C ARG A 235 9.69 2.97 -18.29
N LEU A 236 10.77 2.52 -17.64
CA LEU A 236 12.12 2.95 -17.99
C LEU A 236 12.53 2.55 -19.41
N GLN A 237 12.02 1.42 -19.90
CA GLN A 237 12.32 0.88 -21.22
C GLN A 237 11.38 1.39 -22.34
N ARG A 238 10.32 2.14 -22.01
CA ARG A 238 9.45 2.71 -23.04
C ARG A 238 10.22 3.73 -23.89
N PRO A 239 10.16 3.66 -25.23
CA PRO A 239 10.77 4.65 -26.10
C PRO A 239 9.79 5.81 -26.33
N ASP A 240 9.50 6.56 -25.28
CA ASP A 240 8.50 7.63 -25.25
C ASP A 240 9.10 9.05 -25.17
N LEU A 241 10.42 9.17 -24.96
CA LEU A 241 11.08 10.48 -24.91
C LEU A 241 11.58 10.88 -26.30
N ASP A 242 11.08 12.01 -26.79
CA ASP A 242 11.59 12.66 -28.00
C ASP A 242 12.93 13.34 -27.69
N ASP A 243 13.93 13.12 -28.54
CA ASP A 243 15.24 13.74 -28.41
C ASP A 243 15.38 15.06 -29.18
N GLY A 244 14.31 15.53 -29.82
CA GLY A 244 14.28 16.75 -30.61
C GLY A 244 15.12 16.66 -31.90
N ARG A 245 15.62 15.46 -32.25
CA ARG A 245 16.38 15.16 -33.47
C ARG A 245 15.75 14.00 -34.26
N GLY A 246 14.50 13.64 -33.97
CA GLY A 246 13.75 12.58 -34.65
C GLY A 246 14.00 11.16 -34.14
N GLY A 247 14.76 10.99 -33.03
CA GLY A 247 15.03 9.69 -32.42
C GLY A 247 14.27 9.48 -31.10
N LYS A 248 13.57 8.36 -30.95
CA LYS A 248 12.95 7.98 -29.67
C LYS A 248 14.00 7.44 -28.70
N LYS A 249 14.05 7.97 -27.48
CA LYS A 249 14.91 7.49 -26.39
C LYS A 249 14.09 6.88 -25.28
N THR A 250 14.69 5.90 -24.60
CA THR A 250 14.15 5.36 -23.36
C THR A 250 14.60 6.21 -22.17
N ALA A 251 13.76 6.34 -21.15
CA ALA A 251 14.16 7.00 -19.91
C ALA A 251 15.42 6.37 -19.30
N ALA A 252 15.57 5.04 -19.39
CA ALA A 252 16.78 4.33 -19.00
C ALA A 252 18.03 4.88 -19.71
N SER A 253 17.97 5.08 -21.04
CA SER A 253 19.11 5.58 -21.81
C SER A 253 19.49 7.02 -21.45
N VAL A 254 18.50 7.85 -21.14
CA VAL A 254 18.70 9.23 -20.67
C VAL A 254 19.39 9.23 -19.30
N VAL A 255 18.88 8.42 -18.36
CA VAL A 255 19.47 8.27 -17.02
C VAL A 255 20.90 7.76 -17.11
N LEU A 256 21.15 6.69 -17.87
CA LEU A 256 22.50 6.14 -18.05
C LEU A 256 23.45 7.15 -18.69
N THR A 257 22.98 7.98 -19.61
CA THR A 257 23.78 9.05 -20.22
C THR A 257 24.11 10.15 -19.20
N ALA A 258 23.16 10.54 -18.36
CA ALA A 258 23.41 11.47 -17.26
C ALA A 258 24.40 10.90 -16.23
N CYS A 259 24.22 9.64 -15.81
CA CYS A 259 25.12 8.93 -14.92
C CYS A 259 26.55 8.85 -15.48
N ARG A 260 26.71 8.55 -16.78
CA ARG A 260 28.03 8.55 -17.44
C ARG A 260 28.69 9.92 -17.43
N LYS A 261 27.94 11.00 -17.69
CA LYS A 261 28.47 12.38 -17.59
C LYS A 261 28.92 12.72 -16.17
N ILE A 262 28.15 12.32 -15.16
CA ILE A 262 28.53 12.49 -13.74
C ILE A 262 29.80 11.68 -13.44
N GLN A 263 29.85 10.42 -13.86
CA GLN A 263 31.00 9.54 -13.65
C GLN A 263 32.26 10.09 -14.31
N GLN A 264 32.18 10.62 -15.53
CA GLN A 264 33.31 11.26 -16.22
C GLN A 264 33.84 12.47 -15.43
N ARG A 265 32.95 13.33 -14.92
CA ARG A 265 33.33 14.46 -14.05
C ARG A 265 33.97 14.01 -12.74
N LEU A 266 33.53 12.88 -12.19
CA LEU A 266 34.11 12.32 -10.97
C LEU A 266 35.47 11.65 -11.23
N SER A 267 35.65 11.03 -12.41
CA SER A 267 36.91 10.41 -12.82
C SER A 267 37.97 11.44 -13.18
N SER A 268 37.61 12.58 -13.79
CA SER A 268 38.55 13.69 -14.03
C SER A 268 39.07 14.33 -12.73
N ARG A 269 38.36 14.19 -11.60
CA ARG A 269 38.86 14.54 -10.26
C ARG A 269 39.88 13.54 -9.69
N ARG A 270 40.03 12.35 -10.28
CA ARG A 270 41.08 11.38 -9.90
C ARG A 270 42.42 11.71 -10.58
N GLY A 271 42.85 12.97 -10.54
CA GLY A 271 44.19 13.33 -10.98
C GLY A 271 45.26 12.53 -10.23
N ASN A 272 45.99 11.70 -10.98
CA ASN A 272 47.36 11.20 -10.77
C ASN A 272 47.88 10.86 -9.36
N ARG A 273 47.04 10.33 -8.45
CA ARG A 273 47.53 9.73 -7.19
C ARG A 273 47.05 8.28 -7.05
N GLY A 274 47.91 7.38 -7.53
CA GLY A 274 47.88 5.94 -7.27
C GLY A 274 47.47 5.10 -8.48
N ARG A 275 48.27 4.08 -8.76
CA ARG A 275 48.05 2.98 -9.72
C ARG A 275 46.56 2.64 -9.81
N PRO A 276 45.96 2.51 -11.01
CA PRO A 276 44.58 2.10 -11.11
C PRO A 276 44.44 0.79 -10.35
N ARG A 277 43.64 0.75 -9.28
CA ARG A 277 43.07 -0.55 -8.88
C ARG A 277 42.28 -0.97 -10.11
N THR A 278 42.76 -1.99 -10.80
CA THR A 278 41.96 -2.79 -11.72
C THR A 278 40.75 -3.26 -10.91
N LEU A 279 39.72 -2.42 -10.88
CA LEU A 279 38.38 -2.87 -10.60
C LEU A 279 38.12 -3.80 -11.77
N GLY A 280 38.29 -5.10 -11.53
CA GLY A 280 37.75 -6.13 -12.42
C GLY A 280 36.28 -5.82 -12.72
N PRO A 281 35.70 -6.45 -13.76
CA PRO A 281 34.32 -6.16 -14.18
C PRO A 281 33.41 -6.05 -12.96
N GLN A 282 32.91 -4.83 -12.70
CA GLN A 282 32.08 -4.59 -11.53
C GLN A 282 30.83 -5.43 -11.74
N GLY A 283 30.62 -6.40 -10.84
CA GLY A 283 29.39 -7.18 -10.86
C GLY A 283 28.16 -6.27 -10.79
N PRO A 284 27.00 -6.74 -11.26
CA PRO A 284 25.80 -5.92 -11.35
C PRO A 284 25.45 -5.32 -9.98
N THR A 285 25.09 -4.04 -9.98
CA THR A 285 24.60 -3.31 -8.82
C THR A 285 23.35 -3.98 -8.23
N ALA A 286 23.00 -3.63 -6.98
CA ALA A 286 21.81 -4.17 -6.35
C ALA A 286 20.52 -3.89 -7.17
N VAL A 287 20.45 -2.72 -7.81
CA VAL A 287 19.33 -2.32 -8.68
C VAL A 287 19.30 -3.17 -9.95
N GLU A 288 20.45 -3.37 -10.62
CA GLU A 288 20.53 -4.22 -11.81
C GLU A 288 20.18 -5.68 -11.51
N ARG A 289 20.59 -6.21 -10.35
CA ARG A 289 20.17 -7.54 -9.89
C ARG A 289 18.67 -7.62 -9.64
N ALA A 290 18.08 -6.58 -9.04
CA ALA A 290 16.65 -6.50 -8.79
C ALA A 290 15.86 -6.46 -10.11
N ALA A 291 16.29 -5.63 -11.08
CA ALA A 291 15.69 -5.56 -12.41
C ALA A 291 15.75 -6.92 -13.13
N GLY A 292 16.91 -7.59 -13.13
CA GLY A 292 17.04 -8.92 -13.72
C GLY A 292 16.16 -9.98 -13.05
N THR A 293 15.99 -9.90 -11.72
CA THR A 293 15.10 -10.80 -10.98
C THR A 293 13.64 -10.58 -11.33
N VAL A 294 13.20 -9.33 -11.43
CA VAL A 294 11.83 -9.02 -11.85
C VAL A 294 11.56 -9.40 -13.30
N MET A 295 12.55 -9.23 -14.18
CA MET A 295 12.43 -9.69 -15.57
C MET A 295 12.22 -11.20 -15.66
N ARG A 296 12.95 -12.00 -14.86
CA ARG A 296 12.72 -13.44 -14.74
C ARG A 296 11.36 -13.75 -14.13
N TRP A 297 11.01 -13.08 -13.04
CA TRP A 297 9.73 -13.26 -12.35
C TRP A 297 8.52 -12.99 -13.24
N THR A 298 8.60 -12.01 -14.13
CA THR A 298 7.55 -11.71 -15.12
C THR A 298 7.60 -12.59 -16.36
N GLY A 299 8.68 -13.33 -16.59
CA GLY A 299 8.91 -14.07 -17.84
C GLY A 299 8.90 -13.16 -19.09
N GLY A 300 9.19 -11.86 -18.93
CA GLY A 300 9.07 -10.87 -20.00
C GLY A 300 7.64 -10.41 -20.31
N THR A 301 6.63 -10.85 -19.54
CA THR A 301 5.24 -10.44 -19.72
C THR A 301 5.04 -8.98 -19.29
N VAL A 302 4.39 -8.17 -20.15
CA VAL A 302 4.06 -6.77 -19.84
C VAL A 302 2.84 -6.66 -18.90
N ASP A 303 1.93 -7.63 -18.95
CA ASP A 303 0.80 -7.71 -18.00
C ASP A 303 1.25 -8.22 -16.64
N THR A 304 1.72 -7.27 -15.84
CA THR A 304 2.17 -7.50 -14.46
C THR A 304 1.03 -7.83 -13.50
N ASN A 305 -0.25 -7.57 -13.84
CA ASN A 305 -1.37 -7.98 -13.00
C ASN A 305 -1.55 -9.50 -13.07
N ARG A 306 -1.56 -10.06 -14.29
CA ARG A 306 -1.67 -11.52 -14.50
C ARG A 306 -0.56 -12.28 -13.78
N VAL A 307 0.69 -11.81 -13.91
CA VAL A 307 1.85 -12.41 -13.22
C VAL A 307 1.66 -12.43 -11.70
N VAL A 308 1.13 -11.36 -11.10
CA VAL A 308 0.82 -11.34 -9.66
C VAL A 308 -0.25 -12.36 -9.30
N GLU A 309 -1.34 -12.43 -10.08
CA GLU A 309 -2.43 -13.35 -9.80
C GLU A 309 -1.99 -14.82 -9.88
N GLU A 310 -1.21 -15.17 -10.90
CA GLU A 310 -0.64 -16.52 -11.07
C GLU A 310 0.34 -16.86 -9.93
N ALA A 311 1.27 -15.97 -9.61
CA ALA A 311 2.22 -16.17 -8.53
C ALA A 311 1.52 -16.26 -7.16
N TRP A 312 0.49 -15.45 -6.94
CA TRP A 312 -0.30 -15.48 -5.72
C TRP A 312 -1.10 -16.78 -5.58
N LYS A 313 -1.72 -17.23 -6.67
CA LYS A 313 -2.43 -18.52 -6.72
C LYS A 313 -1.50 -19.70 -6.45
N ALA A 314 -0.32 -19.71 -7.08
CA ALA A 314 0.69 -20.76 -6.87
C ALA A 314 1.12 -20.85 -5.39
N ARG A 315 1.47 -19.72 -4.76
CA ARG A 315 1.85 -19.68 -3.33
C ARG A 315 0.72 -20.13 -2.41
N TRP A 316 -0.52 -19.74 -2.72
CA TRP A 316 -1.66 -20.13 -1.91
C TRP A 316 -1.90 -21.64 -1.91
N LEU A 317 -1.64 -22.30 -3.05
CA LEU A 317 -1.70 -23.77 -3.18
C LEU A 317 -0.58 -24.43 -2.36
N GLU A 318 0.67 -23.96 -2.50
CA GLU A 318 1.83 -24.53 -1.81
C GLU A 318 1.76 -24.42 -0.28
N GLU A 319 1.34 -23.27 0.27
CA GLU A 319 1.21 -23.09 1.73
C GLU A 319 0.18 -24.02 2.40
N ARG A 320 -0.74 -24.59 1.63
CA ARG A 320 -1.73 -25.55 2.14
C ARG A 320 -1.09 -26.93 2.34
N ASP A 321 -0.23 -27.37 1.43
CA ASP A 321 0.38 -28.71 1.48
C ASP A 321 1.31 -28.88 2.68
N GLY A 322 1.88 -27.78 3.21
CA GLY A 322 2.77 -27.78 4.37
C GLY A 322 2.10 -27.64 5.75
N ARG A 323 0.77 -27.39 5.83
CA ARG A 323 0.05 -27.25 7.11
C ARG A 323 -1.26 -28.03 7.08
N VAL A 324 -1.30 -29.13 7.84
CA VAL A 324 -2.54 -29.82 8.23
C VAL A 324 -3.32 -28.94 9.22
N ILE A 325 -3.86 -27.82 8.75
CA ILE A 325 -4.96 -27.12 9.41
C ILE A 325 -6.15 -27.37 8.51
N THR A 326 -6.77 -28.52 8.71
CA THR A 326 -8.05 -28.89 8.12
C THR A 326 -9.06 -27.79 8.44
N ARG A 327 -9.52 -27.05 7.42
CA ARG A 327 -10.67 -26.16 7.58
C ARG A 327 -11.92 -27.04 7.62
N PRO A 328 -12.95 -26.65 8.38
CA PRO A 328 -14.30 -27.15 8.14
C PRO A 328 -14.79 -26.85 6.70
N ALA A 329 -14.10 -26.00 5.93
CA ALA A 329 -14.45 -25.63 4.54
C ALA A 329 -13.65 -26.35 3.44
N ASP A 330 -12.94 -27.43 3.71
CA ASP A 330 -12.09 -28.15 2.75
C ASP A 330 -12.83 -28.96 1.67
N ASP A 331 -13.70 -28.33 0.88
CA ASP A 331 -13.97 -28.78 -0.50
C ASP A 331 -12.96 -28.08 -1.42
N PHE A 332 -11.84 -28.76 -1.68
CA PHE A 332 -10.67 -28.23 -2.39
C PHE A 332 -10.98 -27.80 -3.81
N ASP A 333 -11.72 -28.64 -4.54
CA ASP A 333 -12.03 -28.41 -5.95
C ASP A 333 -12.95 -27.21 -6.11
N HIS A 334 -13.95 -27.07 -5.22
CA HIS A 334 -14.84 -25.91 -5.23
C HIS A 334 -14.14 -24.60 -4.80
N GLN A 335 -13.15 -24.67 -3.90
CA GLN A 335 -12.39 -23.49 -3.48
C GLN A 335 -11.43 -22.96 -4.57
N GLN A 336 -10.75 -23.86 -5.29
CA GLN A 336 -9.80 -23.47 -6.34
C GLN A 336 -10.50 -22.71 -7.46
N GLU A 337 -11.69 -23.15 -7.85
CA GLU A 337 -12.48 -22.49 -8.88
C GLU A 337 -13.02 -21.13 -8.43
N THR A 338 -13.39 -20.98 -7.15
CA THR A 338 -14.18 -19.83 -6.68
C THR A 338 -13.39 -18.73 -5.98
N LEU A 339 -12.21 -19.01 -5.40
CA LEU A 339 -11.43 -18.04 -4.62
C LEU A 339 -10.57 -17.10 -5.48
N PHE A 340 -10.09 -17.58 -6.63
CA PHE A 340 -9.26 -16.80 -7.56
C PHE A 340 -10.07 -16.31 -8.77
N ARG A 341 -11.20 -15.64 -8.49
CA ARG A 341 -11.99 -14.91 -9.50
C ARG A 341 -12.03 -13.42 -9.15
N ASN A 342 -11.86 -12.57 -10.16
CA ASN A 342 -12.00 -11.11 -10.03
C ASN A 342 -13.41 -10.69 -9.50
N GLU A 343 -14.38 -11.58 -9.60
CA GLU A 343 -15.75 -11.43 -9.09
C GLU A 343 -15.92 -11.72 -7.58
N THR A 344 -14.85 -12.10 -6.87
CA THR A 344 -14.90 -12.45 -5.43
C THR A 344 -15.57 -11.39 -4.58
N LEU A 345 -15.36 -10.11 -4.90
CA LEU A 345 -15.96 -8.98 -4.18
C LEU A 345 -17.48 -8.89 -4.36
N ARG A 346 -18.04 -9.44 -5.45
CA ARG A 346 -19.48 -9.37 -5.77
C ARG A 346 -20.35 -10.09 -4.73
N ARG A 347 -19.76 -11.03 -3.97
CA ARG A 347 -20.43 -11.71 -2.84
C ARG A 347 -20.86 -10.75 -1.75
N HIS A 348 -20.23 -9.57 -1.68
CA HIS A 348 -20.51 -8.54 -0.71
C HIS A 348 -21.46 -7.45 -1.24
N ASP A 349 -21.91 -7.56 -2.48
CA ASP A 349 -22.78 -6.57 -3.10
C ASP A 349 -24.14 -6.52 -2.37
N GLY A 350 -24.51 -5.31 -1.96
CA GLY A 350 -25.74 -5.06 -1.20
C GLY A 350 -25.76 -5.65 0.22
N LEU A 351 -24.63 -6.18 0.73
CA LEU A 351 -24.53 -6.57 2.14
C LEU A 351 -24.12 -5.38 3.01
N SER A 352 -24.70 -5.30 4.21
CA SER A 352 -24.19 -4.40 5.24
C SER A 352 -22.78 -4.80 5.67
N LYS A 353 -22.08 -3.89 6.37
CA LYS A 353 -20.75 -4.19 6.88
C LYS A 353 -20.76 -5.36 7.86
N ALA A 354 -21.77 -5.45 8.74
CA ALA A 354 -21.96 -6.58 9.64
C ALA A 354 -22.11 -7.90 8.88
N LYS A 355 -22.98 -7.96 7.88
CA LYS A 355 -23.21 -9.16 7.04
C LYS A 355 -21.96 -9.57 6.28
N SER A 356 -21.23 -8.61 5.71
CA SER A 356 -19.96 -8.89 5.02
C SER A 356 -18.89 -9.44 5.97
N SER A 357 -18.76 -8.87 7.17
CA SER A 357 -17.86 -9.38 8.21
C SER A 357 -18.23 -10.80 8.63
N LEU A 358 -19.52 -11.06 8.87
CA LEU A 358 -20.01 -12.39 9.25
C LEU A 358 -19.75 -13.42 8.14
N LEU A 359 -20.02 -13.07 6.87
CA LEU A 359 -19.74 -13.92 5.73
C LEU A 359 -18.26 -14.33 5.67
N ILE A 360 -17.34 -13.38 5.86
CA ILE A 360 -15.89 -13.65 5.92
C ILE A 360 -15.56 -14.56 7.11
N GLN A 361 -16.13 -14.33 8.29
CA GLN A 361 -15.87 -15.16 9.46
C GLN A 361 -16.35 -16.61 9.28
N ILE A 362 -17.52 -16.81 8.67
CA ILE A 362 -18.04 -18.15 8.31
C ILE A 362 -17.09 -18.84 7.33
N ARG A 363 -16.74 -18.17 6.22
CA ARG A 363 -15.90 -18.73 5.15
C ARG A 363 -14.48 -19.05 5.63
N THR A 364 -13.98 -18.28 6.60
CA THR A 364 -12.64 -18.50 7.16
C THR A 364 -12.63 -19.44 8.37
N GLY A 365 -13.79 -19.81 8.90
CA GLY A 365 -13.93 -20.54 10.18
C GLY A 365 -13.52 -19.74 11.41
N ALA A 366 -13.06 -18.49 11.25
CA ALA A 366 -12.65 -17.62 12.34
C ALA A 366 -13.86 -16.80 12.86
N ILE A 367 -14.84 -17.51 13.41
CA ILE A 367 -16.13 -16.99 13.88
C ILE A 367 -16.29 -17.26 15.38
N GLY A 368 -17.02 -16.42 16.11
CA GLY A 368 -17.25 -16.57 17.55
C GLY A 368 -18.16 -17.74 17.97
N LEU A 369 -17.96 -18.94 17.43
CA LEU A 369 -18.65 -20.18 17.78
C LEU A 369 -17.75 -21.08 18.63
N ARG A 370 -18.33 -22.04 19.37
CA ARG A 370 -17.59 -22.87 20.34
C ARG A 370 -16.37 -23.56 19.73
N ASP A 371 -16.48 -24.10 18.52
CA ASP A 371 -15.36 -24.78 17.85
C ASP A 371 -14.10 -23.89 17.76
N PHE A 372 -14.28 -22.68 17.24
CA PHE A 372 -13.21 -21.73 17.06
C PHE A 372 -12.72 -21.16 18.41
N LEU A 373 -13.65 -20.80 19.31
CA LEU A 373 -13.30 -20.24 20.62
C LEU A 373 -12.52 -21.24 21.48
N PHE A 374 -12.92 -22.52 21.47
CA PHE A 374 -12.18 -23.62 22.11
C PHE A 374 -10.78 -23.76 21.51
N THR A 375 -10.66 -23.75 20.17
CA THR A 375 -9.37 -23.82 19.46
C THR A 375 -8.48 -22.60 19.72
N ARG A 376 -9.02 -21.51 20.30
CA ARG A 376 -8.28 -20.32 20.75
C ARG A 376 -8.03 -20.31 22.26
N GLY A 377 -8.53 -21.28 23.02
CA GLY A 377 -8.32 -21.38 24.47
C GLY A 377 -9.08 -20.32 25.26
N VAL A 378 -10.30 -19.96 24.83
CA VAL A 378 -11.17 -19.05 25.60
C VAL A 378 -11.63 -19.76 26.88
N PRO A 379 -11.31 -19.26 28.09
CA PRO A 379 -11.52 -19.97 29.35
C PRO A 379 -12.96 -20.42 29.60
N GLU A 380 -13.95 -19.63 29.17
CA GLU A 380 -15.37 -19.91 29.36
C GLU A 380 -15.91 -21.00 28.43
N VAL A 381 -15.14 -21.41 27.41
CA VAL A 381 -15.54 -22.42 26.43
C VAL A 381 -14.81 -23.73 26.69
N LEU A 382 -15.48 -24.64 27.42
CA LEU A 382 -14.89 -25.90 27.88
C LEU A 382 -14.90 -27.02 26.82
N THR A 383 -15.72 -26.90 25.78
CA THR A 383 -15.85 -27.92 24.73
C THR A 383 -16.14 -27.27 23.38
N PRO A 384 -15.61 -27.80 22.26
CA PRO A 384 -15.95 -27.36 20.92
C PRO A 384 -17.29 -27.92 20.43
N ALA A 385 -17.91 -28.84 21.18
CA ALA A 385 -19.14 -29.51 20.77
C ALA A 385 -20.35 -28.56 20.73
N CYS A 386 -21.26 -28.83 19.80
CA CYS A 386 -22.57 -28.20 19.74
C CYS A 386 -23.48 -28.76 20.83
N GLU A 387 -24.43 -27.94 21.30
CA GLU A 387 -25.42 -28.32 22.31
C GLU A 387 -26.34 -29.46 21.85
N CYS A 388 -26.45 -29.72 20.54
CA CYS A 388 -27.20 -30.86 20.01
C CYS A 388 -26.51 -32.22 20.15
N GLY A 389 -25.22 -32.26 20.52
CA GLY A 389 -24.44 -33.49 20.70
C GLY A 389 -23.80 -34.10 19.44
N GLU A 390 -24.25 -33.73 18.24
CA GLU A 390 -23.90 -34.41 16.98
C GLU A 390 -22.65 -33.87 16.25
N GLY A 391 -21.84 -33.04 16.91
CA GLY A 391 -20.61 -32.54 16.30
C GLY A 391 -20.06 -31.26 16.91
N ARG A 392 -19.05 -30.69 16.25
CA ARG A 392 -18.41 -29.43 16.64
C ARG A 392 -19.30 -28.26 16.21
N GLU A 393 -19.42 -27.24 17.06
CA GLU A 393 -20.25 -26.06 16.77
C GLU A 393 -19.56 -25.15 15.73
N THR A 394 -19.79 -25.46 14.47
CA THR A 394 -19.36 -24.65 13.31
C THR A 394 -20.58 -24.06 12.62
N ALA A 395 -20.39 -23.02 11.81
CA ALA A 395 -21.48 -22.44 11.03
C ALA A 395 -22.06 -23.47 10.04
N GLU A 396 -21.22 -24.31 9.45
CA GLU A 396 -21.67 -25.43 8.61
C GLU A 396 -22.56 -26.40 9.40
N HIS A 397 -22.11 -26.83 10.58
CA HIS A 397 -22.91 -27.72 11.43
C HIS A 397 -24.25 -27.08 11.79
N LEU A 398 -24.27 -25.83 12.26
CA LEU A 398 -25.52 -25.14 12.62
C LEU A 398 -26.50 -25.00 11.45
N VAL A 399 -25.99 -24.74 10.24
CA VAL A 399 -26.80 -24.47 9.04
C VAL A 399 -27.28 -25.75 8.34
N VAL A 400 -26.48 -26.82 8.38
CA VAL A 400 -26.74 -28.05 7.60
C VAL A 400 -27.11 -29.25 8.48
N TRP A 401 -26.36 -29.49 9.56
CA TRP A 401 -26.33 -30.79 10.24
C TRP A 401 -26.99 -30.83 11.61
N CYS A 402 -27.04 -29.70 12.33
CA CYS A 402 -27.50 -29.65 13.71
C CYS A 402 -28.96 -30.15 13.83
N LEU A 403 -29.19 -31.11 14.72
CA LEU A 403 -30.52 -31.70 14.96
C LEU A 403 -31.42 -30.81 15.82
N ALA A 404 -30.82 -29.90 16.59
CA ALA A 404 -31.52 -28.91 17.41
C ALA A 404 -31.05 -27.51 17.03
N PRO A 405 -31.35 -27.02 15.80
CA PRO A 405 -30.91 -25.70 15.38
C PRO A 405 -31.57 -24.64 16.27
N PRO A 406 -30.86 -23.56 16.60
CA PRO A 406 -31.34 -22.58 17.57
C PRO A 406 -32.56 -21.78 17.12
N LEU A 407 -32.79 -21.71 15.82
CA LEU A 407 -33.92 -21.05 15.17
C LEU A 407 -34.33 -21.90 13.98
N THR A 408 -35.61 -21.85 13.58
CA THR A 408 -36.10 -22.57 12.41
C THR A 408 -35.33 -22.18 11.15
N ARG A 409 -34.79 -23.17 10.44
CA ARG A 409 -34.03 -22.94 9.21
C ARG A 409 -34.97 -22.67 8.04
N ARG A 410 -34.92 -21.44 7.52
CA ARG A 410 -35.80 -21.02 6.40
C ARG A 410 -35.49 -21.72 5.07
N TRP A 411 -34.35 -22.42 4.96
CA TRP A 411 -33.87 -23.06 3.73
C TRP A 411 -33.94 -24.60 3.74
N GLU A 412 -34.47 -25.22 4.79
CA GLU A 412 -34.64 -26.69 4.86
C GLU A 412 -35.49 -27.24 3.72
N ARG A 413 -36.49 -26.46 3.28
CA ARG A 413 -37.36 -26.82 2.16
C ARG A 413 -36.79 -26.46 0.78
N THR A 414 -35.76 -25.61 0.69
CA THR A 414 -35.40 -24.93 -0.57
C THR A 414 -33.95 -25.09 -1.01
N GLY A 415 -33.12 -25.92 -0.36
CA GLY A 415 -31.98 -26.53 -1.07
C GLY A 415 -30.59 -26.54 -0.45
N ILE A 416 -30.37 -26.19 0.82
CA ILE A 416 -29.07 -26.44 1.48
C ILE A 416 -29.16 -27.73 2.29
N ARG A 417 -28.68 -28.85 1.74
CA ARG A 417 -28.76 -30.17 2.38
C ARG A 417 -27.41 -30.81 2.64
N THR A 418 -26.40 -30.39 1.89
CA THR A 418 -25.05 -30.92 2.00
C THR A 418 -24.05 -29.80 2.30
N ARG A 419 -22.86 -30.20 2.75
CA ARG A 419 -21.68 -29.32 2.87
C ARG A 419 -21.39 -28.59 1.56
N ARG A 420 -21.49 -29.28 0.42
CA ARG A 420 -21.24 -28.71 -0.90
C ARG A 420 -22.26 -27.62 -1.25
N ASP A 421 -23.54 -27.82 -0.92
CA ASP A 421 -24.57 -26.80 -1.14
C ASP A 421 -24.33 -25.56 -0.30
N PHE A 422 -23.94 -25.76 0.96
CA PHE A 422 -23.62 -24.66 1.88
C PHE A 422 -22.49 -23.78 1.33
N TYR A 423 -21.37 -24.38 0.93
CA TYR A 423 -20.30 -23.60 0.32
C TYR A 423 -20.67 -23.05 -1.06
N SER A 424 -21.43 -23.78 -1.88
CA SER A 424 -21.92 -23.25 -3.17
C SER A 424 -22.75 -21.97 -2.97
N VAL A 425 -23.54 -21.89 -1.90
CA VAL A 425 -24.29 -20.67 -1.52
C VAL A 425 -23.35 -19.56 -1.03
N LEU A 426 -22.40 -19.87 -0.15
CA LEU A 426 -21.46 -18.87 0.38
C LEU A 426 -20.43 -18.36 -0.65
N HIS A 427 -20.13 -19.17 -1.68
CA HIS A 427 -19.21 -18.84 -2.77
C HIS A 427 -19.94 -18.30 -4.00
N GLY A 428 -21.25 -18.48 -4.08
CA GLY A 428 -22.09 -18.06 -5.19
C GLY A 428 -22.22 -16.54 -5.30
N ILE A 429 -22.25 -16.06 -6.55
CA ILE A 429 -22.41 -14.64 -6.91
C ILE A 429 -23.73 -14.39 -7.65
N ASN A 430 -24.49 -15.46 -7.96
CA ASN A 430 -25.76 -15.33 -8.67
C ASN A 430 -26.87 -14.85 -7.70
N PRO A 431 -27.96 -14.24 -8.20
CA PRO A 431 -29.00 -13.68 -7.34
C PRO A 431 -29.67 -14.69 -6.39
N THR A 432 -29.74 -15.96 -6.77
CA THR A 432 -30.35 -17.02 -5.94
C THR A 432 -29.46 -17.38 -4.76
N THR A 433 -28.18 -17.67 -5.01
CA THR A 433 -27.19 -17.94 -3.95
C THR A 433 -26.97 -16.73 -3.05
N ALA A 434 -26.94 -15.51 -3.60
CA ALA A 434 -26.84 -14.29 -2.80
C ALA A 434 -28.02 -14.09 -1.85
N ARG A 435 -29.26 -14.41 -2.29
CA ARG A 435 -30.46 -14.37 -1.42
C ARG A 435 -30.39 -15.42 -0.31
N LEU A 436 -30.01 -16.66 -0.65
CA LEU A 436 -29.86 -17.73 0.35
C LEU A 436 -28.76 -17.39 1.37
N ALA A 437 -27.61 -16.91 0.91
CA ALA A 437 -26.51 -16.47 1.78
C ALA A 437 -26.98 -15.34 2.71
N ARG A 438 -27.70 -14.35 2.21
CA ARG A 438 -28.29 -13.28 3.04
C ARG A 438 -29.24 -13.85 4.09
N GLY A 439 -30.10 -14.79 3.72
CA GLY A 439 -31.02 -15.47 4.64
C GLY A 439 -30.31 -16.21 5.78
N ILE A 440 -29.17 -16.86 5.49
CA ILE A 440 -28.29 -17.50 6.49
C ILE A 440 -27.66 -16.47 7.42
N LEU A 441 -27.13 -15.37 6.87
CA LEU A 441 -26.51 -14.30 7.66
C LEU A 441 -27.51 -13.65 8.61
N ASP A 442 -28.72 -13.36 8.12
CA ASP A 442 -29.82 -12.83 8.93
C ASP A 442 -30.16 -13.80 10.07
N TRP A 443 -30.33 -15.08 9.77
CA TRP A 443 -30.65 -16.12 10.75
C TRP A 443 -29.57 -16.27 11.84
N LEU A 444 -28.29 -16.23 11.46
CA LEU A 444 -27.18 -16.26 12.42
C LEU A 444 -27.11 -15.00 13.28
N MET A 445 -27.46 -13.84 12.72
CA MET A 445 -27.52 -12.58 13.48
C MET A 445 -28.71 -12.56 14.44
N ASP A 446 -29.85 -13.17 14.07
CA ASP A 446 -31.06 -13.28 14.90
C ASP A 446 -30.89 -14.25 16.07
N TRP A 447 -29.97 -15.22 15.97
CA TRP A 447 -29.74 -16.21 17.02
C TRP A 447 -29.24 -15.62 18.36
N GLY A 448 -28.53 -14.49 18.33
CA GLY A 448 -28.11 -13.79 19.57
C GLY A 448 -26.86 -14.35 20.26
N LYS A 449 -26.34 -15.54 19.89
CA LYS A 449 -25.05 -16.07 20.40
C LYS A 449 -23.80 -15.45 19.75
N LEU A 450 -23.99 -14.58 18.76
CA LEU A 450 -22.92 -13.76 18.18
C LEU A 450 -23.10 -12.29 18.62
N PRO A 451 -22.79 -11.95 19.90
CA PRO A 451 -23.12 -10.65 20.49
C PRO A 451 -22.49 -9.47 19.75
N ILE A 452 -21.36 -9.69 19.06
CA ILE A 452 -20.69 -8.67 18.24
C ILE A 452 -21.59 -8.07 17.15
N TYR A 453 -22.58 -8.83 16.64
CA TYR A 453 -23.49 -8.41 15.58
C TYR A 453 -24.85 -7.91 16.10
N SER A 454 -25.15 -8.08 17.39
CA SER A 454 -26.47 -7.78 17.97
C SER A 454 -26.95 -6.33 17.74
N LEU A 455 -26.09 -5.35 18.00
CA LEU A 455 -26.40 -3.93 17.79
C LEU A 455 -26.64 -3.63 16.31
N ALA A 456 -25.78 -4.15 15.43
CA ALA A 456 -25.95 -3.96 13.99
C ALA A 456 -27.25 -4.58 13.48
N ARG A 457 -27.64 -5.75 14.02
CA ARG A 457 -28.90 -6.40 13.68
C ARG A 457 -30.11 -5.57 14.13
N ARG A 458 -30.07 -5.06 15.35
CA ARG A 458 -31.14 -4.19 15.89
C ARG A 458 -31.35 -2.95 15.01
N LEU A 459 -30.27 -2.25 14.67
CA LEU A 459 -30.32 -1.07 13.80
C LEU A 459 -30.83 -1.40 12.39
N GLU A 460 -30.52 -2.59 11.85
CA GLU A 460 -31.08 -3.03 10.56
C GLU A 460 -32.58 -3.27 10.63
N LEU A 461 -33.09 -3.84 11.73
CA LEU A 461 -34.53 -4.06 11.93
C LEU A 461 -35.26 -2.74 12.15
N GLU A 462 -34.69 -1.82 12.92
CA GLU A 462 -35.23 -0.47 13.14
C GLU A 462 -35.28 0.35 11.84
N ALA A 463 -34.31 0.20 10.95
CA ALA A 463 -34.30 0.90 9.66
C ALA A 463 -35.27 0.29 8.61
N ALA A 464 -35.77 -0.92 8.86
CA ALA A 464 -36.70 -1.63 7.98
C ALA A 464 -38.17 -1.56 8.43
N ALA A 465 -38.40 -1.19 9.69
CA ALA A 465 -39.70 -0.84 10.26
C ALA A 465 -40.05 0.61 9.91
#